data_AF-A0A6J4QP68-F1
#
_entry.id   AF-A0A6J4QP68-F1
#
_cell.length_a   1.000
_cell.length_b   1.000
_cell.length_c   1.000
_cell.angle_alpha   90.00
_cell.angle_beta   90.00
_cell.angle_gamma   90.00
#
_symmetry.space_group_name_H-M   'P 1'
#
loop_
_entity.id
_entity.type
_entity.pdbx_description
1 polymer ?
#
loop_
_entity_poly.entity_id
_entity_poly.type
_entity_poly.pdbx_seq_one_letter_code
_entity_poly.pdbx_strand_id
1 'polypeptide(L)' 'MDGRRLTTRSVIIATGSHSTAPPIKGLEEVGYLTNVEVLRLRRLPSSLVIVGSGPIGSKFAQIFARFGAKVP' A
#
# COMPACT_ATOMS: atom_id res chain seq x y z
N MET A 1 -2.48 -22.22 16.10
CA MET A 1 -3.86 -22.10 15.59
C MET A 1 -4.69 -23.10 16.36
N ASP A 2 -5.59 -22.63 17.22
CA ASP A 2 -6.47 -23.50 17.99
C ASP A 2 -7.59 -23.97 17.04
N GLY A 3 -7.36 -25.11 16.39
CA GLY A 3 -8.21 -25.62 15.31
C GLY A 3 -9.65 -25.83 15.79
N ARG A 4 -10.55 -24.90 15.43
CA ARG A 4 -11.97 -24.95 15.79
C ARG A 4 -12.79 -25.15 14.52
N ARG A 5 -13.63 -26.19 14.50
CA ARG A 5 -14.54 -26.48 13.38
C ARG A 5 -15.85 -25.74 13.57
N LEU A 6 -16.25 -24.97 12.55
CA LEU A 6 -17.54 -24.28 12.50
C LEU A 6 -18.42 -24.92 11.43
N THR A 7 -19.71 -25.09 11.70
CA THR A 7 -20.70 -25.62 10.75
C THR A 7 -21.82 -24.59 10.56
N THR A 8 -22.30 -24.43 9.32
CA THR A 8 -23.38 -23.50 8.96
C THR A 8 -24.02 -23.97 7.66
N ARG A 9 -25.23 -23.49 7.36
CA ARG A 9 -25.91 -23.73 6.07
C ARG A 9 -25.29 -22.95 4.92
N SER A 10 -24.73 -21.77 5.20
CA SER A 10 -24.11 -20.90 4.20
C SER A 10 -23.05 -20.01 4.84
N VAL A 11 -22.02 -19.66 4.08
CA VAL A 11 -20.91 -18.81 4.52
C VAL A 11 -20.57 -17.80 3.43
N ILE A 12 -20.24 -16.57 3.83
CA ILE A 12 -19.69 -15.53 2.95
C ILE A 12 -18.27 -15.22 3.42
N ILE A 13 -17.32 -15.22 2.49
CA ILE A 13 -15.94 -14.81 2.74
C ILE A 13 -15.79 -13.38 2.19
N ALA A 14 -15.62 -12.41 3.09
CA ALA A 14 -15.54 -10.99 2.77
C ALA A 14 -14.34 -10.32 3.48
N THR A 15 -13.17 -10.94 3.42
CA THR A 15 -11.96 -10.50 4.15
C THR A 15 -11.26 -9.28 3.54
N GLY A 16 -11.77 -8.75 2.44
CA GLY A 16 -11.14 -7.63 1.72
C GLY A 16 -9.82 -8.03 1.05
N SER A 17 -8.97 -7.04 0.79
CA SER A 17 -7.66 -7.18 0.14
C SER A 17 -6.56 -6.52 0.96
N HIS A 18 -5.31 -6.88 0.68
CA HIS A 18 -4.13 -6.24 1.26
C HIS A 18 -3.19 -5.78 0.14
N SER A 19 -2.28 -4.86 0.48
CA SER A 19 -1.27 -4.37 -0.45
C SER A 19 -0.18 -5.42 -0.63
N THR A 20 0.22 -5.66 -1.87
CA THR A 20 1.27 -6.61 -2.23
C THR A 20 2.43 -5.84 -2.82
N ALA A 21 3.63 -6.06 -2.30
CA ALA A 21 4.84 -5.48 -2.87
C ALA A 21 5.21 -6.20 -4.18
N PRO A 22 5.68 -5.47 -5.20
CA PRO A 22 6.19 -6.09 -6.42
C PRO A 22 7.48 -6.87 -6.11
N PRO A 23 7.77 -7.94 -6.86
CA PRO A 23 8.96 -8.78 -6.65
C PRO A 23 10.23 -8.08 -7.17
N ILE A 24 10.63 -7.00 -6.50
CA ILE A 24 11.84 -6.23 -6.80
C ILE A 24 12.93 -6.66 -5.81
N LYS A 25 14.04 -7.17 -6.34
CA LYS A 25 15.19 -7.59 -5.53
C LYS A 25 15.68 -6.42 -4.66
N GLY A 26 15.81 -6.64 -3.36
CA GLY A 26 16.29 -5.63 -2.41
C GLY A 26 15.19 -4.72 -1.85
N LEU A 27 13.94 -4.80 -2.32
CA LEU A 27 12.87 -3.87 -1.93
C LEU A 27 12.44 -4.04 -0.47
N GLU A 28 12.37 -5.28 0.01
CA GLU A 28 12.02 -5.54 1.41
C GLU A 28 13.14 -5.08 2.35
N GLU A 29 14.39 -5.25 1.94
CA GLU A 29 15.58 -4.92 2.73
C GLU A 29 15.79 -3.41 2.88
N VAL A 30 15.50 -2.63 1.84
CA VAL A 30 15.59 -1.15 1.91
C VAL A 30 14.34 -0.50 2.53
N GLY A 31 13.24 -1.26 2.61
CA GLY A 31 11.96 -0.78 3.08
C GLY A 31 11.18 0.05 2.03
N TYR A 32 9.87 0.10 2.19
CA TYR A 32 8.96 0.85 1.34
C TYR A 32 7.74 1.31 2.14
N LEU A 33 6.98 2.25 1.58
CA LEU A 33 5.69 2.68 2.13
C LEU A 33 4.55 2.13 1.28
N THR A 34 3.54 1.58 1.95
CA THR A 34 2.25 1.25 1.36
C THR A 34 1.32 2.46 1.31
N ASN A 35 0.18 2.32 0.62
CA ASN A 35 -0.91 3.30 0.64
C ASN A 35 -1.46 3.59 2.05
N VAL A 36 -1.23 2.71 3.03
CA VAL A 36 -1.64 2.91 4.43
C VAL A 36 -0.59 3.71 5.18
N GLU A 37 0.68 3.36 5.04
CA GLU A 37 1.78 3.99 5.79
C GLU A 37 2.07 5.40 5.29
N VAL A 38 1.96 5.64 3.98
CA VAL A 38 2.22 6.96 3.38
C VAL A 38 1.30 8.05 3.94
N LEU A 39 0.10 7.69 4.40
CA LEU A 39 -0.86 8.61 5.04
C LEU A 39 -0.45 9.03 6.45
N ARG A 40 0.53 8.35 7.07
CA ARG A 40 1.04 8.66 8.41
C ARG A 40 2.22 9.63 8.38
N LEU A 41 2.71 10.02 7.21
CA LEU A 41 3.79 10.99 7.07
C LEU A 41 3.38 12.34 7.66
N ARG A 42 4.14 12.82 8.65
CA ARG A 42 3.92 14.14 9.29
C ARG A 42 4.65 15.28 8.59
N ARG A 43 5.60 14.96 7.72
CA ARG A 43 6.40 15.91 6.94
C ARG A 43 6.35 15.47 5.49
N LEU A 44 6.26 16.45 4.59
CA LEU A 44 6.34 16.22 3.16
C LEU A 44 7.77 15.76 2.81
N PRO A 45 7.94 14.58 2.17
CA PRO A 45 9.25 14.19 1.66
C PRO A 45 9.70 15.12 0.53
N SER A 46 11.01 15.37 0.44
CA SER A 46 11.58 16.15 -0.67
C SER A 46 11.39 15.47 -2.03
N SER A 47 11.36 14.13 -2.05
CA SER A 47 11.06 13.33 -3.23
C SER A 47 10.45 11.98 -2.86
N LEU A 48 9.64 11.42 -3.77
CA LEU A 48 9.04 10.09 -3.61
C LEU A 48 8.87 9.41 -4.98
N VAL A 49 9.29 8.15 -5.10
CA VAL A 49 8.99 7.30 -6.27
C VAL A 49 7.71 6.51 -6.02
N ILE A 50 6.80 6.51 -7.00
CA ILE A 50 5.57 5.70 -6.94
C ILE A 50 5.74 4.46 -7.81
N VAL A 51 5.75 3.29 -7.18
CA VAL A 51 5.81 2.00 -7.89
C VAL A 51 4.39 1.49 -8.11
N GLY A 52 3.86 1.74 -9.32
CA GLY A 52 2.54 1.30 -9.77
C GLY A 52 1.70 2.45 -10.36
N SER A 53 1.18 2.26 -11.58
CA SER A 53 0.41 3.26 -12.34
C SER A 53 -1.12 3.13 -12.20
N GLY A 54 -1.59 2.30 -11.28
CA GLY A 54 -3.01 2.15 -11.00
C GLY A 54 -3.63 3.38 -10.31
N PRO A 55 -4.95 3.41 -10.13
CA PRO A 55 -5.67 4.57 -9.58
C PRO A 55 -5.15 5.06 -8.22
N ILE A 56 -4.68 4.15 -7.36
CA ILE A 56 -4.09 4.49 -6.06
C ILE A 56 -2.74 5.19 -6.26
N GLY A 57 -1.87 4.65 -7.13
CA GLY A 57 -0.57 5.22 -7.43
C GLY A 57 -0.67 6.60 -8.06
N SER A 58 -1.49 6.76 -9.10
CA SER A 58 -1.70 8.06 -9.76
C SER A 58 -2.26 9.11 -8.81
N LYS A 59 -3.16 8.73 -7.90
CA LYS A 59 -3.71 9.62 -6.87
C LYS A 59 -2.61 10.12 -5.93
N PHE A 60 -1.77 9.23 -5.40
CA PHE A 60 -0.68 9.65 -4.52
C PHE A 60 0.38 10.45 -5.25
N ALA A 61 0.74 10.07 -6.49
CA ALA A 61 1.66 10.85 -7.32
C ALA A 61 1.16 12.31 -7.45
N GLN A 62 -0.11 12.49 -7.77
CA GLN A 62 -0.72 13.82 -7.89
C GLN A 62 -0.75 14.58 -6.56
N ILE A 63 -1.17 13.93 -5.46
CA ILE A 63 -1.23 14.55 -4.13
C ILE A 63 0.16 15.08 -3.72
N PHE A 64 1.18 14.24 -3.81
CA PHE A 64 2.53 14.59 -3.38
C PHE A 64 3.18 15.63 -4.28
N ALA A 65 2.99 15.52 -5.61
CA ALA A 65 3.45 16.54 -6.55
C ALA A 65 2.81 17.91 -6.26
N ARG A 66 1.50 17.94 -5.96
CA ARG A 66 0.77 19.20 -5.65
C ARG A 66 1.17 19.80 -4.30
N PHE A 67 1.59 18.97 -3.34
CA PHE A 67 2.15 19.46 -2.09
C PHE A 67 3.60 19.93 -2.23
N GLY A 68 4.27 19.67 -3.36
CA GLY A 68 5.61 20.18 -3.66
C GLY A 68 6.72 19.13 -3.53
N ALA A 69 6.40 17.85 -3.31
CA ALA A 69 7.40 16.80 -3.39
C ALA A 69 7.78 16.53 -4.84
N LYS A 70 9.05 16.24 -5.10
CA LYS A 70 9.48 15.75 -6.41
C LYS A 70 9.01 14.31 -6.62
N VAL A 71 8.09 14.11 -7.56
CA VAL A 71 7.64 12.77 -7.98
C VAL A 71 8.17 12.53 -9.40
N PRO A 72 9.18 11.66 -9.58
CA PRO A 72 9.76 11.35 -10.88
C PRO A 72 8.89 10.38 -11.70
#